data_AF-A0A1G7MFG0-F1
#
_entry.id   AF-A0A1G7MFG0-F1
#
_cell.length_a   1.000
_cell.length_b   1.000
_cell.length_c   1.000
_cell.angle_alpha   90.00
_cell.angle_beta   90.00
_cell.angle_gamma   90.00
#
_symmetry.space_group_name_H-M   'P 1'
#
loop_
_entity.id
_entity.type
_entity.pdbx_description
1 polymer ?
#
loop_
_entity_poly.entity_id
_entity_poly.type
_entity_poly.pdbx_seq_one_letter_code
_entity_poly.pdbx_strand_id
1 'polypeptide(L)'
;DRHLNDFDRVAVLNQMLNLTRRNIIYDDLDRDTFGNDWFRINAPHDTDELIETNRNSLLTFLQAKAEIFNLDEGHPNRTEEQKHLVARITIQDCLENLLNNLRFTRESDSATYSSLRGILKGFIEEHPNEECLVYLMSADSIDNWTPRTRRLNRNDEIQQLFQGRNPRTGEVVYPGDSEIKDENILSIQIHLLNLRDTEFVRVPTLAIWTPERMGADLIRQV
;
A
#
# COMPACT_ATOMS: atom_id res chain seq x y z
N ASP A 1 -40.14 -23.09 6.19
CA ASP A 1 -39.63 -24.11 5.27
C ASP A 1 -38.71 -23.50 4.23
N ARG A 2 -37.40 -23.47 4.49
CA ARG A 2 -36.38 -23.21 3.45
C ARG A 2 -35.86 -24.56 3.00
N HIS A 3 -35.96 -24.82 1.70
CA HIS A 3 -35.75 -26.14 1.10
C HIS A 3 -34.26 -26.52 1.18
N LEU A 4 -33.96 -27.78 1.51
CA LEU A 4 -32.60 -28.33 1.64
C LEU A 4 -31.69 -28.09 0.42
N ASN A 5 -32.28 -27.90 -0.77
CA ASN A 5 -31.55 -27.66 -2.01
C ASN A 5 -30.87 -26.28 -2.09
N ASP A 6 -31.30 -25.29 -1.29
CA ASP A 6 -30.67 -23.95 -1.29
C ASP A 6 -29.39 -23.92 -0.44
N PHE A 7 -29.31 -24.74 0.62
CA PHE A 7 -28.10 -24.85 1.44
C PHE A 7 -26.97 -25.55 0.68
N ASP A 8 -27.28 -26.61 -0.05
CA ASP A 8 -26.28 -27.33 -0.85
C ASP A 8 -25.72 -26.47 -1.98
N ARG A 9 -26.55 -25.62 -2.63
CA ARG A 9 -26.06 -24.72 -3.68
C ARG A 9 -25.17 -23.60 -3.14
N VAL A 10 -25.49 -23.01 -1.99
CA VAL A 10 -24.66 -21.97 -1.38
C VAL A 10 -23.35 -22.55 -0.84
N ALA A 11 -23.40 -23.75 -0.26
CA ALA A 11 -22.21 -24.45 0.21
C ALA A 11 -21.30 -24.84 -0.95
N VAL A 12 -21.84 -25.44 -2.02
CA VAL A 12 -21.08 -25.81 -3.22
C VAL A 12 -20.57 -24.58 -3.97
N LEU A 13 -21.33 -23.48 -4.05
CA LEU A 13 -20.85 -22.24 -4.68
C LEU A 13 -19.72 -21.60 -3.86
N ASN A 14 -19.82 -21.57 -2.52
CA ASN A 14 -18.72 -21.14 -1.66
C ASN A 14 -17.51 -22.08 -1.76
N GLN A 15 -17.73 -23.39 -1.89
CA GLN A 15 -16.65 -24.36 -2.07
C GLN A 15 -16.00 -24.21 -3.44
N MET A 16 -16.76 -23.98 -4.52
CA MET A 16 -16.23 -23.72 -5.86
C MET A 16 -15.55 -22.36 -5.96
N LEU A 17 -16.06 -21.32 -5.30
CA LEU A 17 -15.40 -20.01 -5.17
C LEU A 17 -14.11 -20.09 -4.34
N ASN A 18 -14.06 -20.97 -3.33
CA ASN A 18 -12.84 -21.23 -2.54
C ASN A 18 -11.84 -22.14 -3.28
N LEU A 19 -12.32 -23.14 -4.03
CA LEU A 19 -11.51 -24.08 -4.82
C LEU A 19 -10.90 -23.40 -6.06
N THR A 20 -11.57 -22.39 -6.62
CA THR A 20 -11.06 -21.60 -7.75
C THR A 20 -10.29 -20.35 -7.32
N ARG A 21 -10.32 -19.93 -6.05
CA ARG A 21 -9.50 -18.80 -5.56
C ARG A 21 -8.19 -19.21 -4.91
N ARG A 22 -8.10 -20.39 -4.31
CA ARG A 22 -6.83 -20.89 -3.73
C ARG A 22 -5.86 -21.46 -4.78
N ASN A 23 -6.37 -21.94 -5.91
CA ASN A 23 -5.57 -22.62 -6.94
C ASN A 23 -5.33 -21.82 -8.23
N ILE A 24 -5.85 -20.60 -8.36
CA ILE A 24 -5.68 -19.77 -9.59
C ILE A 24 -4.66 -18.64 -9.39
N ILE A 25 -4.08 -18.48 -8.20
CA ILE A 25 -3.09 -17.43 -7.95
C ILE A 25 -1.82 -18.09 -7.45
N TYR A 26 -0.70 -17.44 -7.78
CA TYR A 26 0.68 -17.83 -7.57
C TYR A 26 1.27 -18.64 -8.72
N ASP A 27 1.57 -17.93 -9.81
CA ASP A 27 2.80 -18.26 -10.54
C ASP A 27 3.97 -18.15 -9.54
N ASP A 28 4.98 -19.01 -9.65
CA ASP A 28 6.13 -19.01 -8.72
C ASP A 28 6.83 -17.62 -8.67
N LEU A 29 6.63 -16.79 -9.69
CA LEU A 29 7.13 -15.40 -9.81
C LEU A 29 6.50 -14.41 -8.81
N ASP A 30 5.22 -14.59 -8.44
CA ASP A 30 4.55 -13.73 -7.46
C ASP A 30 4.95 -14.10 -6.03
N ARG A 31 5.41 -15.33 -5.77
CA ARG A 31 5.77 -15.81 -4.42
C ARG A 31 7.14 -15.31 -3.97
N ASP A 32 8.09 -15.18 -4.91
CA ASP A 32 9.44 -14.68 -4.63
C ASP A 32 9.49 -13.15 -4.43
N THR A 33 8.41 -12.42 -4.74
CA THR A 33 8.38 -10.94 -4.74
C THR A 33 7.76 -10.29 -3.50
N PHE A 34 7.08 -11.03 -2.61
CA PHE A 34 6.37 -10.45 -1.46
C PHE A 34 7.03 -10.70 -0.09
N GLY A 35 8.34 -10.95 -0.05
CA GLY A 35 9.10 -11.01 1.19
C GLY A 35 10.40 -10.23 1.07
N ASN A 36 10.67 -9.36 2.06
CA ASN A 36 11.87 -8.53 2.10
C ASN A 36 11.98 -7.59 0.87
N ASP A 37 10.84 -7.11 0.35
CA ASP A 37 10.80 -6.20 -0.80
C ASP A 37 9.66 -5.16 -0.67
N TRP A 38 9.79 -4.09 -1.44
CA TRP A 38 8.80 -3.04 -1.61
C TRP A 38 7.90 -3.32 -2.82
N PHE A 39 6.62 -3.55 -2.54
CA PHE A 39 5.58 -3.36 -3.54
C PHE A 39 5.35 -1.87 -3.79
N ARG A 40 5.07 -1.45 -5.03
CA ARG A 40 4.61 -0.09 -5.34
C ARG A 40 3.67 -0.06 -6.53
N ILE A 41 2.80 0.95 -6.55
CA ILE A 41 1.99 1.28 -7.73
C ILE A 41 2.83 2.11 -8.70
N ASN A 42 2.91 1.68 -9.95
CA ASN A 42 3.76 2.31 -10.97
C ASN A 42 3.04 3.43 -11.72
N ALA A 43 1.74 3.31 -11.98
CA ALA A 43 0.93 4.27 -12.74
C ALA A 43 -0.43 4.52 -12.04
N PRO A 44 -0.45 5.34 -10.98
CA PRO A 44 -1.67 5.63 -10.22
C PRO A 44 -2.65 6.59 -10.93
N HIS A 45 -2.30 7.10 -12.11
CA HIS A 45 -2.95 8.22 -12.80
C HIS A 45 -3.72 7.82 -14.07
N ASP A 46 -4.53 6.75 -14.01
CA ASP A 46 -5.23 6.26 -15.21
C ASP A 46 -6.31 7.23 -15.71
N THR A 47 -7.27 7.60 -14.85
CA THR A 47 -8.33 8.57 -15.18
C THR A 47 -8.56 9.57 -14.06
N ASP A 48 -9.04 10.77 -14.38
CA ASP A 48 -9.38 11.80 -13.38
C ASP A 48 -10.39 11.27 -12.35
N GLU A 49 -11.41 10.54 -12.81
CA GLU A 49 -12.44 9.96 -11.93
C GLU A 49 -11.83 8.98 -10.91
N LEU A 50 -10.88 8.14 -11.32
CA LEU A 50 -10.20 7.21 -10.42
C LEU A 50 -9.28 7.94 -9.45
N ILE A 51 -8.57 8.98 -9.91
CA ILE A 51 -7.74 9.83 -9.06
C ILE A 51 -8.59 10.48 -7.96
N GLU A 52 -9.72 11.09 -8.33
CA GLU A 52 -10.66 11.71 -7.38
C GLU A 52 -11.24 10.68 -6.41
N THR A 53 -11.68 9.52 -6.92
CA THR A 53 -12.22 8.44 -6.09
C THR A 53 -11.19 7.96 -5.07
N ASN A 54 -9.97 7.67 -5.50
CA ASN A 54 -8.88 7.23 -4.62
C ASN A 54 -8.54 8.30 -3.58
N ARG A 55 -8.53 9.59 -3.97
CA ARG A 55 -8.25 10.68 -3.04
C ARG A 55 -9.33 10.78 -1.97
N ASN A 56 -10.60 10.69 -2.35
CA ASN A 56 -11.71 10.73 -1.40
C ASN A 56 -11.70 9.53 -0.45
N SER A 57 -11.44 8.32 -0.95
CA SER A 57 -11.29 7.12 -0.12
C SER A 57 -10.12 7.25 0.87
N LEU A 58 -8.97 7.75 0.40
CA LEU A 58 -7.81 8.00 1.26
C LEU A 58 -8.14 9.03 2.35
N LEU A 59 -8.70 10.17 1.99
CA LEU A 59 -9.04 11.22 2.97
C LEU A 59 -10.06 10.72 4.00
N THR A 60 -11.04 9.92 3.58
CA THR A 60 -12.01 9.30 4.49
C THR A 60 -11.32 8.39 5.51
N PHE A 61 -10.40 7.54 5.06
CA PHE A 61 -9.60 6.68 5.93
C PHE A 61 -8.76 7.47 6.93
N LEU A 62 -8.10 8.55 6.47
CA LEU A 62 -7.21 9.36 7.30
C LEU A 62 -7.96 10.20 8.33
N GLN A 63 -9.06 10.85 7.93
CA GLN A 63 -9.86 11.68 8.83
C GLN A 63 -10.43 10.86 10.00
N ALA A 64 -10.86 9.62 9.74
CA ALA A 64 -11.33 8.71 10.79
C ALA A 64 -10.26 8.32 11.82
N LYS A 65 -8.98 8.58 11.52
CA LYS A 65 -7.81 8.16 12.31
C LYS A 65 -6.89 9.33 12.63
N ALA A 66 -7.36 10.57 12.52
CA ALA A 66 -6.48 11.73 12.56
C ALA A 66 -5.69 11.85 13.87
N GLU A 67 -6.31 11.45 14.98
CA GLU A 67 -5.73 11.57 16.33
C GLU A 67 -4.57 10.61 16.60
N ILE A 68 -4.41 9.53 15.82
CA ILE A 68 -3.36 8.53 16.04
C ILE A 68 -2.10 8.77 15.20
N PHE A 69 -2.13 9.70 14.25
CA PHE A 69 -0.97 10.08 13.47
C PHE A 69 -0.09 11.05 14.25
N ASN A 70 1.21 10.74 14.31
CA ASN A 70 2.23 11.54 14.98
C ASN A 70 3.37 11.85 14.00
N LEU A 71 4.13 12.91 14.26
CA LEU A 71 5.32 13.21 13.47
C LEU A 71 6.35 12.08 13.63
N ASP A 72 6.81 11.53 12.51
CA ASP A 72 7.89 10.54 12.46
C ASP A 72 9.19 11.14 12.98
N GLU A 73 9.89 10.39 13.84
CA GLU A 73 11.14 10.84 14.41
C GLU A 73 12.23 10.94 13.34
N GLY A 74 13.06 11.98 13.46
CA GLY A 74 14.02 12.29 12.42
C GLY A 74 15.06 13.31 12.80
N HIS A 75 16.04 13.47 11.92
CA HIS A 75 17.03 14.52 12.07
C HIS A 75 16.32 15.89 12.06
N PRO A 76 16.66 16.83 12.97
CA PRO A 76 16.04 18.16 13.03
C PRO A 76 16.22 19.03 11.77
N ASN A 77 17.06 18.61 10.83
CA ASN A 77 17.38 19.33 9.59
C ASN A 77 16.65 18.75 8.38
N ARG A 78 15.72 17.80 8.59
CA ARG A 78 14.83 17.32 7.52
C ARG A 78 14.05 18.51 6.95
N THR A 79 14.02 18.63 5.63
CA THR A 79 13.16 19.61 4.94
C THR A 79 11.68 19.26 5.16
N GLU A 80 10.76 20.17 4.83
CA GLU A 80 9.32 19.88 4.92
C GLU A 80 8.91 18.65 4.10
N GLU A 81 9.49 18.46 2.90
CA GLU A 81 9.23 17.27 2.09
C GLU A 81 9.75 15.96 2.71
N GLN A 82 10.66 16.06 3.69
CA GLN A 82 11.29 14.96 4.40
C GLN A 82 10.68 14.70 5.78
N LYS A 83 9.66 15.47 6.18
CA LYS A 83 8.87 15.23 7.38
C LYS A 83 7.67 14.37 7.04
N HIS A 84 7.33 13.43 7.92
CA HIS A 84 6.29 12.44 7.70
C HIS A 84 5.43 12.31 8.93
N LEU A 85 4.19 11.88 8.73
CA LEU A 85 3.39 11.33 9.82
C LEU A 85 3.50 9.81 9.83
N VAL A 86 3.36 9.22 11.00
CA VAL A 86 3.32 7.77 11.20
C VAL A 86 2.22 7.41 12.21
N ALA A 87 1.54 6.28 11.97
CA ALA A 87 0.59 5.67 12.89
C ALA A 87 0.73 4.14 12.87
N ARG A 88 0.38 3.50 13.99
CA ARG A 88 0.17 2.05 14.07
C ARG A 88 -1.30 1.74 13.84
N ILE A 89 -1.60 0.87 12.89
CA ILE A 89 -2.96 0.50 12.49
C ILE A 89 -2.97 -1.00 12.22
N THR A 90 -4.05 -1.71 12.56
CA THR A 90 -4.15 -3.14 12.25
C THR A 90 -4.13 -3.37 10.74
N ILE A 91 -3.46 -4.45 10.29
CA ILE A 91 -3.43 -4.81 8.87
C ILE A 91 -4.85 -5.02 8.35
N GLN A 92 -5.74 -5.58 9.17
CA GLN A 92 -7.15 -5.75 8.83
C GLN A 92 -7.84 -4.42 8.53
N ASP A 93 -7.70 -3.41 9.40
CA ASP A 93 -8.31 -2.09 9.19
C ASP A 93 -7.72 -1.39 7.95
N CYS A 94 -6.40 -1.48 7.75
CA CYS A 94 -5.78 -1.00 6.51
C CYS A 94 -6.32 -1.72 5.27
N LEU A 95 -6.47 -3.04 5.30
CA LEU A 95 -6.99 -3.80 4.18
C LEU A 95 -8.44 -3.41 3.85
N GLU A 96 -9.31 -3.38 4.86
CA GLU A 96 -10.74 -3.10 4.70
C GLU A 96 -11.02 -1.65 4.33
N ASN A 97 -10.40 -0.70 5.03
CA ASN A 97 -10.79 0.72 4.96
C ASN A 97 -9.85 1.57 4.09
N LEU A 98 -8.65 1.08 3.75
CA LEU A 98 -7.74 1.75 2.81
C LEU A 98 -7.55 0.94 1.53
N LEU A 99 -6.96 -0.25 1.59
CA LEU A 99 -6.46 -0.96 0.41
C LEU A 99 -7.58 -1.47 -0.51
N ASN A 100 -8.70 -1.92 0.05
CA ASN A 100 -9.85 -2.37 -0.74
C ASN A 100 -10.59 -1.21 -1.45
N ASN A 101 -10.46 0.01 -0.94
CA ASN A 101 -11.14 1.18 -1.46
C ASN A 101 -10.33 1.92 -2.54
N LEU A 102 -9.01 1.73 -2.58
CA LEU A 102 -8.16 2.23 -3.64
C LEU A 102 -8.23 1.36 -4.89
N ARG A 103 -8.32 2.00 -6.05
CA ARG A 103 -8.45 1.36 -7.37
C ARG A 103 -7.29 1.73 -8.28
N PHE A 104 -6.61 0.72 -8.78
CA PHE A 104 -5.57 0.83 -9.79
C PHE A 104 -5.92 -0.13 -10.94
N THR A 105 -6.00 0.42 -12.14
CA THR A 105 -6.64 -0.24 -13.30
C THR A 105 -5.66 -0.58 -14.41
N ARG A 106 -4.45 0.01 -14.41
CA ARG A 106 -3.38 -0.45 -15.31
C ARG A 106 -3.06 -1.90 -14.97
N GLU A 107 -3.01 -2.75 -16.00
CA GLU A 107 -2.90 -4.20 -15.87
C GLU A 107 -1.76 -4.65 -14.93
N SER A 108 -0.57 -4.06 -15.10
CA SER A 108 0.62 -4.36 -14.29
C SER A 108 0.41 -4.07 -12.80
N ASP A 109 -0.26 -2.97 -12.45
CA ASP A 109 -0.55 -2.61 -11.07
C ASP A 109 -1.77 -3.35 -10.53
N SER A 110 -2.81 -3.56 -11.34
CA SER A 110 -4.08 -4.15 -10.89
C SER A 110 -3.92 -5.61 -10.46
N ALA A 111 -3.17 -6.39 -11.25
CA ALA A 111 -2.88 -7.79 -10.94
C ALA A 111 -2.05 -7.92 -9.66
N THR A 112 -0.90 -7.24 -9.61
CA THR A 112 0.03 -7.32 -8.47
C THR A 112 -0.58 -6.74 -7.19
N TYR A 113 -1.35 -5.65 -7.27
CA TYR A 113 -2.09 -5.10 -6.13
C TYR A 113 -3.19 -6.04 -5.61
N SER A 114 -3.83 -6.79 -6.51
CA SER A 114 -4.81 -7.80 -6.12
C SER A 114 -4.16 -9.02 -5.46
N SER A 115 -3.01 -9.46 -5.97
CA SER A 115 -2.19 -10.50 -5.33
C SER A 115 -1.77 -10.08 -3.91
N LEU A 116 -1.23 -8.87 -3.74
CA LEU A 116 -0.85 -8.34 -2.41
C LEU A 116 -2.03 -8.33 -1.43
N ARG A 117 -3.21 -7.84 -1.85
CA ARG A 117 -4.39 -7.85 -0.96
C ARG A 117 -4.84 -9.27 -0.61
N GLY A 118 -4.72 -10.21 -1.52
CA GLY A 118 -4.99 -11.64 -1.28
C GLY A 118 -4.06 -12.22 -0.23
N ILE A 119 -2.76 -11.91 -0.34
CA ILE A 119 -1.72 -12.29 0.62
C ILE A 119 -2.02 -11.73 2.01
N LEU A 120 -2.26 -10.42 2.11
CA LEU A 120 -2.56 -9.77 3.39
C LEU A 120 -3.81 -10.36 4.02
N LYS A 121 -4.83 -10.65 3.20
CA LYS A 121 -6.05 -11.31 3.67
C LYS A 121 -5.76 -12.69 4.28
N GLY A 122 -4.94 -13.52 3.63
CA GLY A 122 -4.55 -14.82 4.17
C GLY A 122 -3.76 -14.70 5.47
N PHE A 123 -2.82 -13.75 5.52
CA PHE A 123 -2.00 -13.49 6.71
C PHE A 123 -2.86 -13.09 7.94
N ILE A 124 -3.83 -12.20 7.77
CA ILE A 124 -4.67 -11.76 8.91
C ILE A 124 -5.66 -12.83 9.40
N GLU A 125 -5.90 -13.91 8.64
CA GLU A 125 -6.73 -15.04 9.13
C GLU A 125 -6.04 -15.75 10.32
N GLU A 126 -4.71 -15.80 10.33
CA GLU A 126 -3.91 -16.36 11.42
C GLU A 126 -3.41 -15.29 12.41
N HIS A 127 -3.32 -14.03 11.95
CA HIS A 127 -2.79 -12.90 12.71
C HIS A 127 -3.77 -11.70 12.75
N PRO A 128 -4.98 -11.84 13.32
CA PRO A 128 -6.05 -10.84 13.21
C PRO A 128 -5.74 -9.50 13.89
N ASN A 129 -4.85 -9.50 14.88
CA ASN A 129 -4.47 -8.30 15.63
C ASN A 129 -3.11 -7.74 15.20
N GLU A 130 -2.51 -8.25 14.13
CA GLU A 130 -1.21 -7.75 13.69
C GLU A 130 -1.33 -6.31 13.21
N GLU A 131 -0.43 -5.47 13.69
CA GLU A 131 -0.34 -4.07 13.29
C GLU A 131 0.65 -3.87 12.15
N CYS A 132 0.45 -2.77 11.42
CA CYS A 132 1.37 -2.23 10.46
C CYS A 132 1.67 -0.76 10.78
N LEU A 133 2.75 -0.26 10.20
CA LEU A 133 3.08 1.17 10.23
C LEU A 133 2.54 1.83 8.97
N VAL A 134 1.76 2.89 9.13
CA VAL A 134 1.27 3.71 8.02
C VAL A 134 1.96 5.06 8.07
N TYR A 135 2.68 5.39 7.00
CA TYR A 135 3.41 6.64 6.83
C TYR A 135 2.70 7.56 5.84
N LEU A 136 2.50 8.83 6.20
CA LEU A 136 2.13 9.88 5.24
C LEU A 136 3.39 10.63 4.85
N MET A 137 3.86 10.38 3.64
CA MET A 137 5.12 10.93 3.16
C MET A 137 4.95 12.41 2.79
N SER A 138 5.86 13.28 3.24
CA SER A 138 5.82 14.73 3.03
C SER A 138 4.61 15.44 3.67
N ALA A 139 4.26 15.05 4.89
CA ALA A 139 3.15 15.62 5.66
C ALA A 139 3.61 16.04 7.07
N ASP A 140 3.18 17.23 7.52
CA ASP A 140 3.31 17.65 8.93
C ASP A 140 2.06 17.36 9.75
N SER A 141 0.92 17.31 9.06
CA SER A 141 -0.42 17.06 9.58
C SER A 141 -1.27 16.53 8.41
N ILE A 142 -2.43 15.96 8.71
CA ILE A 142 -3.33 15.43 7.67
C ILE A 142 -3.83 16.55 6.74
N ASP A 143 -4.00 17.76 7.27
CA ASP A 143 -4.43 18.93 6.50
C ASP A 143 -3.25 19.63 5.78
N ASN A 144 -2.03 19.53 6.32
CA ASN A 144 -0.81 20.06 5.68
C ASN A 144 0.04 18.93 5.06
N TRP A 145 -0.41 18.49 3.89
CA TRP A 145 0.26 17.46 3.10
C TRP A 145 0.79 18.04 1.78
N THR A 146 2.11 18.16 1.69
CA THR A 146 2.81 18.68 0.52
C THR A 146 2.94 17.58 -0.54
N PRO A 147 2.31 17.72 -1.72
CA PRO A 147 2.48 16.75 -2.79
C PRO A 147 3.88 16.81 -3.39
N ARG A 148 4.52 15.65 -3.60
CA ARG A 148 5.85 15.57 -4.21
C ARG A 148 5.76 15.54 -5.73
N THR A 149 6.64 16.24 -6.43
CA THR A 149 6.68 16.18 -7.89
C THR A 149 7.45 14.95 -8.39
N ARG A 150 6.86 14.19 -9.33
CA ARG A 150 7.49 13.01 -9.94
C ARG A 150 7.35 13.03 -11.46
N ARG A 151 8.38 12.53 -12.15
CA ARG A 151 8.40 12.41 -13.61
C ARG A 151 7.91 11.03 -14.03
N LEU A 152 7.24 10.98 -15.17
CA LEU A 152 6.85 9.75 -15.84
C LEU A 152 7.93 9.28 -16.82
N ASN A 153 8.12 7.96 -16.92
CA ASN A 153 9.02 7.33 -17.88
C ASN A 153 8.34 7.20 -19.26
N ARG A 154 9.01 6.56 -20.22
CA ARG A 154 8.47 6.33 -21.58
C ARG A 154 7.23 5.41 -21.65
N ASN A 155 7.00 4.64 -20.59
CA ASN A 155 5.83 3.76 -20.45
C ASN A 155 4.71 4.45 -19.67
N ASP A 156 4.81 5.76 -19.41
CA ASP A 156 3.82 6.50 -18.64
C ASP A 156 3.68 5.97 -17.19
N GLU A 157 4.81 5.59 -16.57
CA GLU A 157 4.90 5.14 -15.17
C GLU A 157 5.82 6.06 -14.37
N ILE A 158 5.63 6.13 -13.05
CA ILE A 158 6.48 6.86 -12.12
C ILE A 158 7.93 6.36 -12.24
N GLN A 159 8.80 7.23 -12.78
CA GLN A 159 10.19 6.90 -13.03
C GLN A 159 10.95 6.57 -11.74
N GLN A 160 10.71 7.33 -10.68
CA GLN A 160 11.38 7.19 -9.39
C GLN A 160 10.40 7.60 -8.29
N LEU A 161 9.79 6.64 -7.58
CA LEU A 161 8.87 6.98 -6.49
C LEU A 161 9.63 7.52 -5.28
N PHE A 162 10.63 6.76 -4.84
CA PHE A 162 11.40 7.04 -3.64
C PHE A 162 12.43 8.14 -3.82
N GLN A 163 12.40 9.11 -2.92
CA GLN A 163 13.50 10.03 -2.69
C GLN A 163 14.66 9.28 -2.03
N GLY A 164 15.87 9.46 -2.55
CA GLY A 164 17.07 8.87 -1.98
C GLY A 164 17.60 9.61 -0.75
N ARG A 165 18.65 9.04 -0.16
CA ARG A 165 19.41 9.62 0.95
C ARG A 165 19.83 11.08 0.70
N ASN A 166 19.74 11.91 1.73
CA ASN A 166 20.19 13.30 1.73
C ASN A 166 20.87 13.67 3.07
N PRO A 167 22.05 14.30 3.08
CA PRO A 167 22.97 14.43 1.96
C PRO A 167 23.46 13.06 1.48
N ARG A 168 23.84 13.00 0.20
CA ARG A 168 24.31 11.75 -0.44
C ARG A 168 25.56 11.17 0.25
N THR A 169 26.38 12.03 0.84
CA THR A 169 27.60 11.69 1.57
C THR A 169 27.69 12.49 2.87
N GLY A 170 28.29 11.91 3.91
CA GLY A 170 28.38 12.53 5.24
C GLY A 170 27.27 12.07 6.18
N GLU A 171 27.03 12.86 7.22
CA GLU A 171 25.98 12.61 8.21
C GLU A 171 24.60 12.48 7.55
N VAL A 172 23.83 11.47 7.96
CA VAL A 172 22.53 11.19 7.37
C VAL A 172 21.49 12.12 8.00
N VAL A 173 21.01 13.10 7.23
CA VAL A 173 19.85 13.93 7.60
C VAL A 173 18.55 13.22 7.24
N TYR A 174 18.53 12.59 6.08
CA TYR A 174 17.41 11.83 5.55
C TYR A 174 17.94 10.51 4.96
N PRO A 175 17.47 9.35 5.44
CA PRO A 175 18.00 8.06 5.00
C PRO A 175 17.56 7.71 3.58
N GLY A 176 16.42 8.25 3.13
CA GLY A 176 15.75 7.89 1.88
C GLY A 176 14.47 7.13 2.16
N ASP A 177 13.48 7.24 1.25
CA ASP A 177 12.15 6.67 1.46
C ASP A 177 12.20 5.15 1.64
N SER A 178 13.05 4.43 0.89
CA SER A 178 13.16 2.96 0.97
C SER A 178 13.61 2.44 2.35
N GLU A 179 14.23 3.31 3.14
CA GLU A 179 14.72 3.01 4.49
C GLU A 179 13.70 3.39 5.57
N ILE A 180 12.59 4.06 5.21
CA ILE A 180 11.52 4.43 6.14
C ILE A 180 10.52 3.29 6.20
N LYS A 181 10.90 2.28 6.99
CA LYS A 181 10.16 1.05 7.25
C LYS A 181 10.65 0.42 8.55
N ASP A 182 9.86 -0.50 9.07
CA ASP A 182 10.33 -1.48 10.04
C ASP A 182 10.60 -2.81 9.31
N GLU A 183 11.78 -3.39 9.51
CA GLU A 183 12.18 -4.63 8.83
C GLU A 183 11.30 -5.83 9.21
N ASN A 184 10.65 -5.78 10.38
CA ASN A 184 9.84 -6.88 10.92
C ASN A 184 8.33 -6.61 10.83
N ILE A 185 7.90 -5.37 10.60
CA ILE A 185 6.49 -4.97 10.57
C ILE A 185 6.14 -4.45 9.17
N LEU A 186 4.97 -4.85 8.65
CA LEU A 186 4.47 -4.32 7.38
C LEU A 186 4.44 -2.79 7.45
N SER A 187 5.00 -2.13 6.43
CA SER A 187 5.06 -0.67 6.38
C SER A 187 4.39 -0.18 5.11
N ILE A 188 3.38 0.68 5.23
CA ILE A 188 2.64 1.28 4.13
C ILE A 188 3.03 2.75 4.04
N GLN A 189 3.71 3.14 2.98
CA GLN A 189 3.93 4.53 2.65
C GLN A 189 2.86 5.04 1.71
N ILE A 190 2.17 6.09 2.12
CA ILE A 190 1.21 6.81 1.29
C ILE A 190 1.89 8.07 0.76
N HIS A 191 1.86 8.23 -0.55
CA HIS A 191 2.43 9.38 -1.25
C HIS A 191 1.33 10.15 -1.96
N LEU A 192 1.46 11.47 -1.98
CA LEU A 192 0.63 12.35 -2.78
C LEU A 192 1.50 13.01 -3.84
N LEU A 193 1.17 12.84 -5.12
CA LEU A 193 2.06 13.22 -6.22
C LEU A 193 1.48 14.30 -7.11
N ASN A 194 2.33 15.24 -7.53
CA ASN A 194 2.09 16.04 -8.73
C ASN A 194 2.93 15.43 -9.86
N LEU A 195 2.28 14.99 -10.94
CA LEU A 195 2.98 14.39 -12.06
C LEU A 195 3.51 15.49 -12.98
N ARG A 196 4.82 15.50 -13.18
CA ARG A 196 5.52 16.52 -13.96
C ARG A 196 5.10 16.43 -15.42
N ASP A 197 4.93 17.60 -16.04
CA ASP A 197 4.56 17.74 -17.45
C ASP A 197 3.17 17.16 -17.79
N THR A 198 2.29 17.03 -16.78
CA THR A 198 0.88 16.65 -16.93
C THR A 198 -0.02 17.54 -16.06
N GLU A 199 -1.34 17.42 -16.23
CA GLU A 199 -2.34 18.11 -15.38
C GLU A 199 -2.67 17.33 -14.10
N PHE A 200 -2.10 16.13 -13.91
CA PHE A 200 -2.43 15.26 -12.78
C PHE A 200 -1.75 15.74 -11.50
N VAL A 201 -2.56 16.35 -10.62
CA VAL A 201 -2.13 16.88 -9.32
C VAL A 201 -2.73 16.07 -8.17
N ARG A 202 -2.01 16.06 -7.04
CA ARG A 202 -2.43 15.38 -5.81
C ARG A 202 -2.93 13.94 -6.06
N VAL A 203 -2.18 13.17 -6.85
CA VAL A 203 -2.47 11.77 -7.18
C VAL A 203 -2.00 10.88 -6.02
N PRO A 204 -2.91 10.16 -5.34
CA PRO A 204 -2.52 9.25 -4.28
C PRO A 204 -1.87 7.98 -4.85
N THR A 205 -0.80 7.52 -4.21
CA THR A 205 -0.15 6.24 -4.53
C THR A 205 0.43 5.60 -3.27
N LEU A 206 0.81 4.33 -3.38
CA LEU A 206 1.30 3.51 -2.28
C LEU A 206 2.64 2.86 -2.61
N ALA A 207 3.45 2.68 -1.57
CA ALA A 207 4.47 1.66 -1.51
C ALA A 207 4.29 0.84 -0.22
N ILE A 208 4.41 -0.48 -0.30
CA ILE A 208 4.16 -1.40 0.82
C ILE A 208 5.36 -2.31 0.98
N TRP A 209 6.02 -2.22 2.13
CA TRP A 209 7.07 -3.13 2.53
C TRP A 209 6.46 -4.35 3.19
N THR A 210 6.84 -5.52 2.71
CA THR A 210 6.42 -6.80 3.30
C THR A 210 7.62 -7.50 3.93
N PRO A 211 7.65 -7.66 5.26
CA PRO A 211 8.70 -8.39 5.96
C PRO A 211 8.85 -9.84 5.48
N GLU A 212 10.06 -10.38 5.55
CA GLU A 212 10.37 -11.76 5.15
C GLU A 212 9.43 -12.80 5.79
N ARG A 213 9.07 -12.63 7.07
CA ARG A 213 8.17 -13.55 7.79
C ARG A 213 6.79 -13.70 7.11
N MET A 214 6.24 -12.60 6.59
CA MET A 214 4.95 -12.63 5.89
C MET A 214 5.08 -13.31 4.53
N GLY A 215 6.23 -13.14 3.87
CA GLY A 215 6.57 -13.87 2.65
C GLY A 215 6.71 -15.39 2.88
N ALA A 216 7.35 -15.80 3.98
CA ALA A 216 7.59 -17.19 4.31
C ALA A 216 6.33 -17.96 4.75
N ASP A 217 5.40 -17.31 5.46
CA ASP A 217 4.13 -17.95 5.87
C ASP A 217 3.24 -18.28 4.66
N LEU A 218 3.34 -17.50 3.58
CA LEU A 218 2.68 -17.80 2.29
C LEU A 218 3.20 -19.09 1.65
N ILE A 219 4.47 -19.43 1.83
CA ILE A 219 5.10 -20.64 1.27
C ILE A 219 4.64 -21.88 2.03
N ARG A 220 4.30 -21.76 3.33
CA ARG A 220 3.89 -22.89 4.18
C ARG A 220 2.43 -23.30 4.01
N GLN A 221 1.57 -22.42 3.50
CA GLN A 221 0.13 -22.67 3.34
C GLN A 221 -0.24 -23.38 2.02
N VAL A 222 0.75 -23.85 1.25
CA VAL A 222 0.58 -24.60 -0.02
C VAL A 222 0.77 -26.10 0.20
#